data_AF-A0A087T2I3-F1
#
_entry.id   AF-A0A087T2I3-F1
#
_cell.length_a   1.000
_cell.length_b   1.000
_cell.length_c   1.000
_cell.angle_alpha   90.00
_cell.angle_beta   90.00
_cell.angle_gamma   90.00
#
_symmetry.space_group_name_H-M   'P 1'
#
loop_
_entity.id
_entity.type
_entity.pdbx_description
1 polymer ?
#
loop_
_entity_poly.entity_id
_entity_poly.type
_entity_poly.pdbx_seq_one_letter_code
_entity_poly.pdbx_strand_id
1 'polypeptide(L)'
;MSMCKGSGTTSAEWDINDNNIPKVTSYDAFQEWSDGHCRFVYRPDCEEARRHGSGWAMRNTNNHNVHILKKSCLGVLVCSARCTLDSGDKVHLRPAICDKARKKQQ
;
A
#
# COMPACT_ATOMS: atom_id res chain seq x y z
N MET A 1 -1.08 17.64 1.90
CA MET A 1 -2.23 16.71 2.00
C MET A 1 -2.92 16.71 0.64
N SER A 2 -2.55 15.79 -0.24
CA SER A 2 -3.19 15.69 -1.55
C SER A 2 -4.34 14.69 -1.43
N MET A 3 -5.57 15.18 -1.48
CA MET A 3 -6.77 14.34 -1.57
C MET A 3 -6.70 13.57 -2.89
N CYS A 4 -6.70 12.25 -2.84
CA CYS A 4 -6.99 11.43 -4.01
C CYS A 4 -8.39 11.82 -4.49
N LYS A 5 -8.48 12.54 -5.61
CA LYS A 5 -9.75 12.76 -6.31
C LYS A 5 -10.24 11.40 -6.76
N GLY A 6 -11.25 10.86 -6.08
CA GLY A 6 -12.03 9.76 -6.60
C GLY A 6 -12.67 10.20 -7.91
N SER A 7 -12.12 9.71 -9.02
CA SER A 7 -12.79 9.76 -10.32
C SER A 7 -14.07 8.95 -10.19
N GLY A 8 -15.20 9.65 -10.13
CA GLY A 8 -16.53 9.05 -10.17
C GLY A 8 -16.77 8.36 -11.51
N THR A 9 -16.50 7.06 -11.54
CA THR A 9 -17.12 6.12 -12.47
C THR A 9 -17.70 5.03 -11.61
N THR A 10 -19.02 4.89 -11.62
CA THR A 10 -19.74 3.75 -11.06
C THR A 10 -19.40 2.50 -11.88
N SER A 11 -18.16 2.04 -11.77
CA SER A 11 -17.79 0.68 -12.17
C SER A 11 -18.54 -0.25 -11.23
N ALA A 12 -19.20 -1.28 -11.77
CA ALA A 12 -19.79 -2.35 -10.98
C ALA A 12 -18.83 -2.71 -9.82
N GLU A 13 -19.35 -2.70 -8.60
CA GLU A 13 -18.54 -2.95 -7.41
C GLU A 13 -18.08 -4.41 -7.46
N TRP A 14 -16.87 -4.63 -7.94
CA TRP A 14 -16.21 -5.93 -7.94
C TRP A 14 -15.20 -6.00 -6.80
N ASP A 15 -15.10 -7.17 -6.22
CA ASP A 15 -14.12 -7.51 -5.20
C ASP A 15 -13.10 -8.50 -5.76
N ILE A 16 -11.87 -8.43 -5.27
CA ILE A 16 -10.80 -9.34 -5.70
C ILE A 16 -11.09 -10.81 -5.30
N ASN A 17 -12.01 -11.03 -4.35
CA ASN A 17 -12.45 -12.35 -3.94
C ASN A 17 -13.63 -12.89 -4.79
N ASP A 18 -14.16 -12.11 -5.73
CA ASP A 18 -15.26 -12.56 -6.59
C ASP A 18 -14.81 -13.70 -7.51
N ASN A 19 -15.67 -14.69 -7.70
CA ASN A 19 -15.40 -15.82 -8.60
C ASN A 19 -15.17 -15.38 -10.05
N ASN A 20 -15.76 -14.25 -10.46
CA ASN A 20 -15.64 -13.68 -11.79
C ASN A 20 -15.23 -12.21 -11.68
N ILE A 21 -13.96 -11.92 -11.94
CA ILE A 21 -13.46 -10.54 -12.06
C ILE A 21 -13.87 -9.99 -13.43
N PRO A 22 -14.40 -8.75 -13.51
CA PRO A 22 -14.78 -8.15 -14.78
C PRO A 22 -13.59 -8.03 -15.74
N LYS A 23 -13.88 -8.07 -17.04
CA LYS A 23 -12.85 -7.91 -18.07
C LYS A 23 -12.19 -6.54 -17.93
N VAL A 24 -10.87 -6.52 -17.83
CA VAL A 24 -10.09 -5.28 -17.75
C VAL A 24 -10.22 -4.50 -19.06
N THR A 25 -10.73 -3.28 -19.00
CA THR A 25 -10.92 -2.38 -20.15
C THR A 25 -9.97 -1.18 -20.14
N SER A 26 -9.40 -0.85 -18.99
CA SER A 26 -8.47 0.27 -18.79
C SER A 26 -7.46 -0.06 -17.71
N TYR A 27 -6.35 0.67 -17.70
CA TYR A 27 -5.29 0.53 -16.71
C TYR A 27 -4.98 1.86 -16.07
N ASP A 28 -4.69 1.83 -14.78
CA ASP A 28 -4.28 2.97 -13.97
C ASP A 28 -2.76 3.15 -14.00
N ALA A 29 -2.32 4.38 -13.78
CA ALA A 29 -0.93 4.65 -13.44
C ALA A 29 -0.63 4.09 -12.04
N PHE A 30 0.60 3.61 -11.86
CA PHE A 30 1.03 3.06 -10.58
C PHE A 30 0.87 4.06 -9.43
N GLN A 31 0.22 3.63 -8.34
CA GLN A 31 0.02 4.45 -7.15
C GLN A 31 0.95 3.96 -6.03
N GLU A 32 1.98 4.76 -5.74
CA GLU A 32 2.95 4.42 -4.70
C GLU A 32 2.34 4.52 -3.29
N TRP A 33 1.50 5.54 -3.07
CA TRP A 33 0.95 5.92 -1.77
C TRP A 33 -0.56 5.73 -1.70
N SER A 34 -1.04 4.55 -2.12
CA SER A 34 -2.44 4.17 -1.99
C SER A 34 -2.94 4.31 -0.55
N ASP A 35 -4.00 5.08 -0.34
CA ASP A 35 -4.58 5.37 0.97
C ASP A 35 -6.10 5.23 0.92
N GLY A 36 -6.69 4.78 2.03
CA GLY A 36 -8.11 4.46 2.14
C GLY A 36 -8.52 3.24 1.31
N HIS A 37 -9.82 3.17 0.98
CA HIS A 37 -10.41 2.07 0.21
C HIS A 37 -10.33 2.36 -1.29
N CYS A 38 -9.14 2.17 -1.85
CA CYS A 38 -8.87 2.37 -3.27
C CYS A 38 -8.72 1.03 -4.01
N ARG A 39 -9.06 1.02 -5.30
CA ARG A 39 -8.84 -0.11 -6.21
C ARG A 39 -8.18 0.43 -7.47
N PHE A 40 -7.18 -0.31 -7.96
CA PHE A 40 -6.44 0.04 -9.17
C PHE A 40 -6.21 -1.21 -9.99
N VAL A 41 -6.17 -1.05 -11.31
CA VAL A 41 -5.87 -2.11 -12.27
C VAL A 41 -4.61 -1.72 -13.02
N TYR A 42 -3.52 -2.46 -12.79
CA TYR A 42 -2.23 -2.13 -13.39
C TYR A 42 -1.93 -2.96 -14.62
N ARG A 43 -1.14 -2.40 -15.52
CA ARG A 43 -0.67 -3.13 -16.70
C ARG A 43 0.29 -4.26 -16.29
N PRO A 44 0.31 -5.38 -17.03
CA PRO A 44 1.24 -6.49 -16.75
C PRO A 44 2.73 -6.11 -16.90
N ASP A 45 3.03 -5.11 -17.71
CA ASP A 45 4.38 -4.59 -17.97
C ASP A 45 4.84 -3.53 -16.94
N CYS A 46 3.99 -3.17 -15.97
CA CYS A 46 4.35 -2.27 -14.88
C CYS A 46 5.16 -3.02 -13.82
N GLU A 47 6.48 -2.79 -13.79
CA GLU A 47 7.41 -3.46 -12.89
C GLU A 47 7.11 -3.21 -11.41
N GLU A 48 6.73 -1.99 -11.05
CA GLU A 48 6.37 -1.59 -9.69
C GLU A 48 5.13 -2.36 -9.20
N ALA A 49 4.12 -2.50 -10.07
CA ALA A 49 2.93 -3.27 -9.79
C ALA A 49 3.23 -4.77 -9.68
N ARG A 50 4.05 -5.31 -10.60
CA ARG A 50 4.47 -6.73 -10.59
C ARG A 50 5.24 -7.11 -9.32
N ARG A 51 6.03 -6.18 -8.78
CA ARG A 51 6.73 -6.35 -7.49
C ARG A 51 5.84 -6.06 -6.29
N HIS A 52 4.59 -5.64 -6.50
CA HIS A 52 3.65 -5.24 -5.47
C HIS A 52 4.25 -4.16 -4.54
N GLY A 53 4.91 -3.18 -5.17
CA GLY A 53 5.55 -2.05 -4.51
C GLY A 53 4.55 -1.17 -3.76
N SER A 54 5.02 -0.52 -2.70
CA SER A 54 4.25 0.52 -2.00
C SER A 54 5.20 1.41 -1.22
N GLY A 55 4.91 2.71 -1.25
CA GLY A 55 5.52 3.71 -0.37
C GLY A 55 5.19 3.44 1.10
N TRP A 56 4.11 2.74 1.43
CA TRP A 56 3.83 2.29 2.79
C TRP A 56 4.70 1.09 3.20
N ALA A 57 5.00 0.97 4.49
CA ALA A 57 5.70 -0.20 5.02
C ALA A 57 4.72 -1.39 5.14
N MET A 58 4.61 -2.17 4.08
CA MET A 58 3.62 -3.24 3.96
C MET A 58 4.25 -4.62 4.21
N ARG A 59 3.69 -5.40 5.13
CA ARG A 59 4.09 -6.79 5.42
C ARG A 59 3.11 -7.78 4.80
N ASN A 60 3.62 -8.86 4.21
CA ASN A 60 2.77 -9.96 3.74
C ASN A 60 1.98 -10.57 4.91
N THR A 61 0.72 -10.88 4.67
CA THR A 61 -0.14 -11.61 5.59
C THR A 61 -0.71 -12.84 4.90
N ASN A 62 -0.80 -13.94 5.64
CA ASN A 62 -1.37 -15.15 5.09
C ASN A 62 -2.90 -15.04 5.08
N ASN A 63 -3.51 -15.10 3.90
CA ASN A 63 -4.94 -15.16 3.69
C ASN A 63 -5.41 -16.56 3.23
N HIS A 64 -4.51 -17.54 3.20
CA HIS A 64 -4.73 -18.91 2.71
C HIS A 64 -5.21 -19.01 1.25
N ASN A 65 -5.01 -17.97 0.44
CA ASN A 65 -5.32 -17.97 -1.00
C ASN A 65 -4.07 -17.61 -1.80
N VAL A 66 -3.50 -18.60 -2.50
CA VAL A 66 -2.26 -18.43 -3.29
C VAL A 66 -2.42 -17.47 -4.48
N HIS A 67 -3.65 -17.22 -4.93
CA HIS A 67 -3.92 -16.30 -6.04
C HIS A 67 -4.02 -14.83 -5.59
N ILE A 68 -4.15 -14.57 -4.28
CA ILE A 68 -4.28 -13.22 -3.73
C ILE A 68 -3.13 -12.96 -2.78
N LEU A 69 -2.22 -12.05 -3.16
CA LEU A 69 -1.22 -11.54 -2.23
C LEU A 69 -1.86 -10.52 -1.28
N LYS A 70 -1.98 -10.88 0.01
CA LYS A 70 -2.42 -9.94 1.04
C LYS A 70 -1.23 -9.30 1.76
N LYS A 71 -1.29 -7.99 1.95
CA LYS A 71 -0.31 -7.23 2.74
C LYS A 71 -1.04 -6.30 3.72
N SER A 72 -0.43 -6.07 4.87
CA SER A 72 -0.96 -5.14 5.90
C SER A 72 0.09 -4.10 6.24
N CYS A 73 -0.36 -2.86 6.45
CA CYS A 73 0.51 -1.75 6.81
C CYS A 73 1.06 -1.95 8.23
N LEU A 74 2.37 -1.71 8.40
CA LEU A 74 3.05 -1.72 9.70
C LEU A 74 3.01 -0.36 10.41
N GLY A 75 2.48 0.67 9.75
CA GLY A 75 2.49 2.04 10.23
C GLY A 75 3.84 2.73 10.05
N VAL A 76 4.15 3.64 10.96
CA VAL A 76 5.36 4.46 10.97
C VAL A 76 5.91 4.54 12.40
N LEU A 77 7.23 4.51 12.55
CA LEU A 77 7.86 4.78 13.84
C LEU A 77 7.98 6.28 14.03
N VAL A 78 7.59 6.74 15.22
CA VAL A 78 7.65 8.15 15.61
C VAL A 78 8.52 8.30 16.85
N CYS A 79 9.23 9.42 16.96
CA CYS A 79 9.96 9.73 18.18
C CYS A 79 8.97 9.98 19.33
N SER A 80 9.08 9.22 20.43
CA SER A 80 8.21 9.37 21.61
C SER A 80 8.37 10.74 22.29
N ALA A 81 9.58 11.32 22.25
CA ALA A 81 9.86 12.67 22.71
C ALA A 81 9.40 13.77 21.72
N ARG A 82 8.79 13.38 20.58
CA ARG A 82 8.29 14.29 19.54
C ARG A 82 9.34 15.25 18.99
N CYS A 83 10.59 14.78 18.92
CA CYS A 83 11.72 15.55 18.43
C CYS A 83 11.44 16.14 17.04
N THR A 84 12.06 17.28 16.80
CA THR A 84 12.00 18.02 15.55
C THR A 84 13.43 18.17 15.06
N LEU A 85 13.65 17.92 13.77
CA LEU A 85 14.94 18.16 13.12
C LEU A 85 15.18 19.67 12.98
N ASP A 86 16.43 20.05 12.71
CA ASP A 86 16.78 21.46 12.46
C ASP A 86 16.04 22.05 11.23
N SER A 87 15.55 21.19 10.32
CA SER A 87 14.68 21.58 9.21
C SER A 87 13.27 21.96 9.61
N GLY A 88 12.85 21.69 10.86
CA GLY A 88 11.48 21.83 11.33
C GLY A 88 10.61 20.57 11.15
N ASP A 89 11.12 19.52 10.52
CA ASP A 89 10.38 18.27 10.30
C ASP A 89 10.35 17.37 11.55
N LYS A 90 9.29 16.57 11.67
CA LYS A 90 9.19 15.55 12.72
C LYS A 90 9.99 14.29 12.34
N VAL A 91 10.58 13.67 13.36
CA VAL A 91 11.33 12.42 13.18
C VAL A 91 10.37 11.25 12.96
N HIS A 92 10.44 10.67 11.76
CA HIS A 92 9.69 9.49 11.35
C HIS A 92 10.62 8.46 10.71
N LEU A 93 10.46 7.19 11.04
CA LEU A 93 11.25 6.10 10.45
C LEU A 93 10.34 5.04 9.84
N ARG A 94 10.77 4.51 8.68
CA ARG A 94 10.13 3.36 8.03
C ARG A 94 10.34 2.10 8.88
N PRO A 95 9.29 1.40 9.32
CA PRO A 95 9.45 0.13 10.04
C PRO A 95 10.15 -0.93 9.19
N ALA A 96 11.04 -1.70 9.80
CA ALA A 96 11.60 -2.88 9.18
C ALA A 96 10.52 -3.94 8.93
N ILE A 97 10.49 -4.51 7.72
CA ILE A 97 9.48 -5.51 7.35
C ILE A 97 9.69 -6.83 8.11
N CYS A 98 10.95 -7.24 8.28
CA CYS A 98 11.30 -8.43 9.05
C CYS A 98 11.00 -8.23 10.54
N ASP A 99 10.24 -9.15 11.14
CA ASP A 99 9.86 -9.08 12.55
C ASP A 99 11.06 -9.04 13.50
N LYS A 100 12.11 -9.84 13.22
CA LYS A 100 13.33 -9.87 14.03
C LYS A 100 14.09 -8.55 13.97
N ALA A 101 14.14 -7.91 12.80
CA ALA A 101 14.80 -6.61 12.64
C ALA A 101 13.97 -5.49 13.29
N ARG A 102 12.64 -5.52 13.13
CA ARG A 102 11.74 -4.52 13.70
C ARG A 102 11.78 -4.50 15.23
N LYS A 103 11.89 -5.66 15.88
CA LYS A 103 12.09 -5.75 17.34
C LYS A 103 13.39 -5.09 17.82
N LYS A 104 14.41 -4.99 16.97
CA LYS A 104 15.67 -4.29 17.30
C LYS A 104 15.62 -2.79 16.98
N GLN A 105 14.66 -2.37 16.17
CA GLN A 105 14.48 -0.99 15.73
C GLN A 105 13.69 -0.16 16.76
N GLN A 106 12.92 -0.82 17.62
CA GLN A 106 12.16 -0.23 18.73
C GLN A 106 12.96 -0.31 20.01
#